data_AF-A0AAV4LGS1-F1
#
_entry.id   AF-A0AAV4LGS1-F1
#
_cell.length_a   1.000
_cell.length_b   1.000
_cell.length_c   1.000
_cell.angle_alpha   90.00
_cell.angle_beta   90.00
_cell.angle_gamma   90.00
#
_symmetry.space_group_name_H-M   'P 1'
#
loop_
_entity.id
_entity.type
_entity.pdbx_description
1 polymer ?
#
loop_
_entity_poly.entity_id
_entity_poly.type
_entity_poly.pdbx_seq_one_letter_code
_entity_poly.pdbx_strand_id
1 'polypeptide(L)'
;MDPRAQSIVNQVASLSGQFGVTVTVKRIVQAATPIRNVFGTPMNATTETFTANVIIESQKIDLMATIAGGKPKEVLKLITNAGTFLLGDEIVFNGHTYKVEYLQPVPFVGVDVVDFVHATREVD
;
A
#
# COMPACT_ATOMS: atom_id res chain seq x y z
N MET A 1 -26.34 4.05 21.44
CA MET A 1 -24.96 3.68 21.08
C MET A 1 -24.09 3.98 22.28
N ASP A 2 -23.23 3.05 22.68
CA ASP A 2 -22.33 3.24 23.82
C ASP A 2 -21.23 4.27 23.45
N PRO A 3 -21.12 5.40 24.17
CA PRO A 3 -20.14 6.43 23.87
C PRO A 3 -18.67 5.96 23.96
N ARG A 4 -18.41 4.83 24.64
CA ARG A 4 -17.06 4.22 24.69
C ARG A 4 -16.71 3.49 23.40
N ALA A 5 -17.69 2.87 22.74
CA ALA A 5 -17.48 2.22 21.45
C ALA A 5 -17.15 3.25 20.35
N GLN A 6 -17.86 4.39 20.34
CA GLN A 6 -17.51 5.51 19.45
C GLN A 6 -16.11 6.08 19.73
N SER A 7 -15.70 6.14 21.00
CA SER A 7 -14.37 6.64 21.38
C SER A 7 -13.23 5.73 20.91
N ILE A 8 -13.42 4.41 20.94
CA ILE A 8 -12.41 3.46 20.47
C ILE A 8 -12.34 3.50 18.93
N VAL A 9 -13.49 3.53 18.24
CA VAL A 9 -13.53 3.66 16.77
C VAL A 9 -12.86 4.97 16.32
N ASN A 10 -13.10 6.07 17.04
CA ASN A 10 -12.43 7.34 16.74
C ASN A 10 -10.95 7.35 17.13
N GLN A 11 -10.52 6.57 18.13
CA GLN A 11 -9.10 6.41 18.47
C GLN A 11 -8.34 5.54 17.46
N VAL A 12 -8.97 4.47 16.94
CA VAL A 12 -8.40 3.66 15.85
C VAL A 12 -8.34 4.47 14.56
N ALA A 13 -9.37 5.27 14.27
CA ALA A 13 -9.36 6.25 13.19
C ALA A 13 -8.35 7.41 13.41
N SER A 14 -8.00 7.73 14.67
CA SER A 14 -6.99 8.75 14.98
C SER A 14 -5.55 8.21 15.03
N LEU A 15 -5.33 6.89 15.10
CA LEU A 15 -3.98 6.32 15.00
C LEU A 15 -3.37 6.60 13.61
N SER A 16 -4.18 6.61 12.56
CA SER A 16 -3.75 7.02 11.21
C SER A 16 -3.62 8.54 11.03
N GLY A 17 -4.24 9.36 11.90
CA GLY A 17 -4.17 10.82 11.85
C GLY A 17 -3.10 11.46 12.75
N GLN A 18 -2.66 10.78 13.82
CA GLN A 18 -1.73 11.33 14.83
C GLN A 18 -0.38 10.59 14.90
N PHE A 19 -0.27 9.37 14.35
CA PHE A 19 0.96 8.56 14.33
C PHE A 19 1.33 8.03 12.93
N GLY A 20 0.52 8.35 11.90
CA GLY A 20 0.74 7.91 10.53
C GLY A 20 1.57 8.87 9.70
N VAL A 21 2.25 8.35 8.69
CA VAL A 21 2.88 9.11 7.61
C VAL A 21 1.98 9.04 6.38
N THR A 22 1.86 10.14 5.64
CA THR A 22 1.14 10.15 4.36
C THR A 22 2.05 9.67 3.24
N VAL A 23 1.59 8.69 2.47
CA VAL A 23 2.26 8.21 1.26
C VAL A 23 1.41 8.50 0.03
N THR A 24 2.05 8.69 -1.11
CA THR A 24 1.36 8.77 -2.41
C THR A 24 1.33 7.38 -3.02
N VAL A 25 0.18 6.98 -3.53
CA VAL A 25 -0.05 5.66 -4.11
C VAL A 25 -0.46 5.83 -5.57
N LYS A 26 0.17 5.07 -6.46
CA LYS A 26 -0.24 4.96 -7.86
C LYS A 26 -0.75 3.56 -8.11
N ARG A 27 -1.97 3.46 -8.63
CA ARG A 27 -2.65 2.21 -8.93
C ARG A 27 -2.92 2.12 -10.41
N ILE A 28 -2.57 0.98 -11.01
CA ILE A 28 -2.98 0.68 -12.37
C ILE A 28 -4.39 0.10 -12.31
N VAL A 29 -5.38 0.86 -12.77
CA VAL A 29 -6.76 0.42 -12.91
C VAL A 29 -7.04 0.04 -14.37
N GLN A 30 -7.55 -1.18 -14.58
CA GLN A 30 -8.07 -1.57 -15.87
C GLN A 30 -9.44 -0.90 -16.06
N ALA A 31 -9.63 -0.17 -17.15
CA ALA A 31 -10.91 0.45 -17.45
C ALA A 31 -12.02 -0.63 -17.51
N ALA A 32 -13.11 -0.43 -16.76
CA ALA A 32 -14.25 -1.35 -16.71
C ALA A 32 -14.93 -1.55 -18.08
N THR A 33 -14.69 -0.63 -19.02
CA THR A 33 -15.11 -0.73 -20.41
C THR A 33 -13.86 -0.78 -21.28
N PRO A 34 -13.64 -1.83 -22.09
CA PRO A 34 -12.55 -1.83 -23.06
C PRO A 34 -12.82 -0.72 -24.09
N ILE A 35 -12.20 0.44 -23.90
CA ILE A 35 -12.19 1.50 -24.91
C ILE A 35 -11.35 0.96 -26.05
N ARG A 36 -11.92 0.81 -27.24
CA ARG A 36 -11.13 0.50 -28.45
C ARG A 36 -10.81 1.82 -29.15
N ASN A 37 -9.57 2.00 -29.62
CA ASN A 37 -9.27 3.11 -30.51
C ASN A 37 -10.02 2.94 -31.85
N VAL A 38 -9.97 3.97 -32.70
CA VAL A 38 -10.60 3.96 -34.04
C VAL A 38 -10.11 2.82 -34.97
N PHE A 39 -9.04 2.12 -34.57
CA PHE A 39 -8.46 0.96 -35.27
C PHE A 39 -8.74 -0.38 -34.55
N GLY A 40 -9.63 -0.42 -33.55
CA GLY A 40 -10.05 -1.66 -32.88
C GLY A 40 -9.09 -2.20 -31.81
N THR A 41 -7.96 -1.53 -31.55
CA THR A 41 -7.03 -1.92 -30.48
C THR A 41 -7.50 -1.43 -29.11
N PRO A 42 -7.38 -2.25 -28.04
CA PRO A 42 -7.74 -1.84 -26.69
C PRO A 42 -6.86 -0.67 -26.21
N MET A 43 -7.49 0.36 -25.68
CA MET A 43 -6.94 1.57 -25.06
C MET A 43 -7.16 1.42 -23.55
N ASN A 44 -6.24 0.74 -22.89
CA ASN A 44 -5.14 1.24 -22.06
C ASN A 44 -5.53 1.38 -20.58
N ALA A 45 -4.77 0.67 -19.75
CA ALA A 45 -4.82 0.79 -18.30
C ALA A 45 -4.64 2.26 -17.90
N THR A 46 -5.49 2.74 -17.01
CA THR A 46 -5.42 4.10 -16.48
C THR A 46 -4.70 4.05 -15.14
N THR A 47 -3.94 5.09 -14.81
CA THR A 47 -3.30 5.20 -13.50
C THR A 47 -4.13 6.12 -12.61
N GLU A 48 -4.58 5.59 -11.49
CA GLU A 48 -5.17 6.37 -10.41
C GLU A 48 -4.05 6.76 -9.43
N THR A 49 -4.08 7.99 -8.92
CA THR A 49 -3.16 8.44 -7.87
C THR A 49 -3.95 8.96 -6.68
N PHE A 50 -3.64 8.46 -5.49
CA PHE A 50 -4.29 8.86 -4.25
C PHE A 50 -3.27 8.95 -3.10
N THR A 51 -3.68 9.52 -1.98
CA THR A 51 -2.86 9.56 -0.75
C THR A 51 -3.44 8.62 0.29
N ALA A 52 -2.57 7.95 1.03
CA ALA A 52 -2.94 7.05 2.11
C ALA A 52 -2.17 7.40 3.37
N ASN A 53 -2.84 7.34 4.52
CA ASN A 53 -2.19 7.45 5.82
C ASN A 53 -1.84 6.06 6.30
N VAL A 54 -0.55 5.85 6.58
CA VAL A 54 0.02 4.55 6.91
C VAL A 54 0.90 4.65 8.14
N ILE A 55 1.08 3.55 8.87
CA ILE A 55 2.09 3.43 9.91
C ILE A 55 3.28 2.67 9.31
N ILE A 56 4.46 3.29 9.27
CA ILE A 56 5.67 2.62 8.78
C ILE A 56 6.21 1.72 9.89
N GLU A 57 6.22 0.41 9.66
CA GLU A 57 6.82 -0.56 10.58
C GLU A 57 8.35 -0.58 10.40
N SER A 58 8.82 -0.66 9.15
CA SER A 58 10.24 -0.63 8.85
C SER A 58 10.53 -0.32 7.38
N GLN A 59 11.71 0.26 7.14
CA GLN A 59 12.32 0.42 5.83
C GLN A 59 13.76 -0.12 5.94
N LYS A 60 14.07 -1.23 5.27
CA LYS A 60 15.37 -1.92 5.42
C LYS A 60 15.84 -2.51 4.10
N ILE A 61 17.15 -2.50 3.89
CA ILE A 61 17.77 -3.23 2.77
C ILE A 61 17.81 -4.71 3.12
N ASP A 62 17.22 -5.53 2.27
CA ASP A 62 17.38 -6.97 2.23
C ASP A 62 18.58 -7.33 1.35
N LEU A 63 19.64 -7.80 2.01
CA LEU A 63 20.90 -8.22 1.40
C LEU A 63 20.92 -9.71 1.04
N MET A 64 19.84 -10.47 1.34
CA MET A 64 19.81 -11.91 1.07
C MET A 64 19.88 -12.20 -0.43
N ALA A 65 19.34 -11.32 -1.27
CA ALA A 65 19.47 -11.40 -2.72
C ALA A 65 20.94 -11.24 -3.18
N THR A 66 21.72 -10.40 -2.51
CA THR A 66 23.14 -10.14 -2.85
C THR A 66 24.01 -11.39 -2.67
N ILE A 67 23.72 -12.19 -1.64
CA ILE A 67 24.47 -13.43 -1.35
C ILE A 67 24.25 -14.49 -2.46
N ALA A 68 23.11 -14.42 -3.15
CA ALA A 68 22.76 -15.31 -4.27
C ALA A 68 23.04 -14.70 -5.67
N GLY A 69 23.71 -13.54 -5.75
CA GLY A 69 24.05 -12.86 -7.02
C GLY A 69 22.92 -12.01 -7.62
N GLY A 70 21.85 -11.76 -6.88
CA GLY A 70 20.77 -10.83 -7.25
C GLY A 70 21.05 -9.39 -6.79
N LYS A 71 20.30 -8.42 -7.35
CA LYS A 71 20.34 -7.03 -6.87
C LYS A 71 19.78 -6.93 -5.44
N PRO A 72 20.39 -6.11 -4.56
CA PRO A 72 19.80 -5.81 -3.27
C PRO A 72 18.40 -5.24 -3.44
N LYS A 73 17.49 -5.60 -2.54
CA LYS A 73 16.14 -5.04 -2.50
C LYS A 73 15.97 -4.22 -1.24
N GLU A 74 15.31 -3.08 -1.32
CA GLU A 74 14.84 -2.39 -0.13
C GLU A 74 13.38 -2.77 0.12
N VAL A 75 13.09 -3.17 1.35
CA VAL A 75 11.79 -3.63 1.80
C VAL A 75 11.17 -2.55 2.68
N LEU A 76 9.96 -2.12 2.30
CA LEU A 76 9.08 -1.25 3.05
C LEU A 76 7.94 -2.09 3.65
N LYS A 77 7.86 -2.10 4.97
CA LYS A 77 6.76 -2.71 5.73
C LYS A 77 5.92 -1.62 6.38
N LEU A 78 4.61 -1.68 6.19
CA LEU A 78 3.68 -0.70 6.74
C LEU A 78 2.33 -1.33 7.09
N ILE A 79 1.56 -0.61 7.89
CA ILE A 79 0.22 -0.99 8.34
C ILE A 79 -0.77 0.07 7.85
N THR A 80 -1.91 -0.37 7.36
CA THR A 80 -3.01 0.49 6.90
C THR A 80 -4.37 -0.15 7.19
N ASN A 81 -5.45 0.61 7.01
CA ASN A 81 -6.80 0.04 6.95
C ASN A 81 -6.90 -0.98 5.80
N ALA A 82 -7.60 -2.09 6.05
CA ALA A 82 -7.75 -3.15 5.05
C ALA A 82 -8.40 -2.64 3.75
N GLY A 83 -7.89 -3.11 2.61
CA GLY A 83 -8.37 -2.74 1.28
C GLY A 83 -7.87 -1.40 0.76
N THR A 84 -7.01 -0.69 1.51
CA THR A 84 -6.40 0.57 1.03
C THR A 84 -5.46 0.32 -0.15
N PHE A 85 -4.64 -0.75 -0.09
CA PHE A 85 -3.70 -1.12 -1.15
C PHE A 85 -4.15 -2.40 -1.87
N LEU A 86 -3.69 -2.54 -3.11
CA LEU A 86 -3.80 -3.76 -3.91
C LEU A 86 -2.40 -4.25 -4.30
N LEU A 87 -2.30 -5.55 -4.61
CA LEU A 87 -1.06 -6.12 -5.14
C LEU A 87 -0.68 -5.41 -6.44
N GLY A 88 0.58 -5.01 -6.55
CA GLY A 88 1.11 -4.27 -7.69
C GLY A 88 0.93 -2.75 -7.62
N ASP A 89 0.26 -2.20 -6.61
CA ASP A 89 0.25 -0.76 -6.36
C ASP A 89 1.69 -0.24 -6.14
N GLU A 90 1.94 0.99 -6.59
CA GLU A 90 3.22 1.68 -6.38
C GLU A 90 3.07 2.70 -5.26
N ILE A 91 3.90 2.58 -4.22
CA ILE A 91 3.94 3.46 -3.07
C ILE A 91 5.15 4.38 -3.21
N VAL A 92 4.91 5.69 -3.23
CA VAL A 92 5.96 6.71 -3.22
C VAL A 92 6.19 7.16 -1.79
N PHE A 93 7.38 6.87 -1.26
CA PHE A 93 7.80 7.19 0.10
C PHE A 93 9.28 7.59 0.12
N ASN A 94 9.62 8.67 0.82
CA ASN A 94 10.99 9.21 0.89
C ASN A 94 11.68 9.42 -0.47
N GLY A 95 10.91 9.79 -1.51
CA GLY A 95 11.43 10.00 -2.86
C GLY A 95 11.69 8.70 -3.65
N HIS A 96 11.37 7.54 -3.09
CA HIS A 96 11.50 6.24 -3.74
C HIS A 96 10.13 5.62 -4.03
N THR A 97 10.08 4.79 -5.07
CA THR A 97 8.87 4.04 -5.45
C THR A 97 9.05 2.58 -5.07
N TYR A 98 8.15 2.06 -4.25
CA TYR A 98 8.07 0.67 -3.84
C TYR A 98 6.85 0.02 -4.48
N LYS A 99 6.97 -1.25 -4.90
CA LYS A 99 5.85 -2.01 -5.44
C LYS A 99 5.29 -2.93 -4.37
N VAL A 100 3.98 -2.92 -4.16
CA VAL A 100 3.30 -3.84 -3.24
C VAL A 100 3.40 -5.25 -3.80
N GLU A 101 4.08 -6.13 -3.07
CA GLU A 101 4.26 -7.53 -3.46
C GLU A 101 3.43 -8.48 -2.59
N TYR A 102 3.13 -8.09 -1.35
CA TYR A 102 2.35 -8.91 -0.43
C TYR A 102 1.48 -8.07 0.50
N LEU A 103 0.27 -8.57 0.75
CA LEU A 103 -0.74 -8.00 1.63
C LEU A 103 -1.25 -9.10 2.54
N GLN A 104 -1.25 -8.84 3.84
CA GLN A 104 -1.80 -9.74 4.84
C GLN A 104 -2.87 -9.02 5.67
N PRO A 105 -4.16 -9.33 5.44
CA PRO A 105 -5.22 -8.83 6.31
C PRO A 105 -5.13 -9.50 7.67
N VAL A 106 -5.16 -8.70 8.73
CA VAL A 106 -5.16 -9.16 10.12
C VAL A 106 -6.38 -8.58 10.83
N PRO A 107 -7.31 -9.42 11.30
CA PRO A 107 -8.45 -8.96 12.07
C PRO A 107 -7.99 -8.58 13.48
N PHE A 108 -8.35 -7.39 13.94
CA PHE A 108 -8.33 -7.08 15.37
C PHE A 108 -9.68 -7.39 15.98
N VAL A 109 -9.68 -8.02 17.15
CA VAL A 109 -10.90 -8.44 17.82
C VAL A 109 -11.76 -7.21 18.15
N GLY A 110 -12.90 -7.09 17.47
CA GLY A 110 -13.99 -6.18 17.85
C GLY A 110 -13.93 -4.74 17.35
N VAL A 111 -13.04 -4.38 16.41
CA VAL A 111 -12.97 -2.97 15.97
C VAL A 111 -12.76 -2.78 14.46
N ASP A 112 -11.66 -3.28 13.86
CA ASP A 112 -11.35 -3.08 12.44
C ASP A 112 -10.37 -4.15 11.90
N VAL A 113 -10.31 -4.32 10.58
CA VAL A 113 -9.29 -5.15 9.90
C VAL A 113 -8.21 -4.23 9.34
N VAL A 114 -6.95 -4.56 9.58
CA VAL A 114 -5.80 -3.87 8.98
C VAL A 114 -5.11 -4.75 7.96
N ASP A 115 -4.43 -4.14 7.00
CA ASP A 115 -3.47 -4.83 6.14
C ASP A 115 -2.04 -4.55 6.61
N PHE A 116 -1.27 -5.63 6.79
CA PHE A 116 0.18 -5.57 6.78
C PHE A 116 0.64 -5.62 5.33
N VAL A 117 1.33 -4.57 4.90
CA VAL A 117 1.77 -4.38 3.53
C VAL A 117 3.27 -4.57 3.46
N HIS A 118 3.70 -5.40 2.51
CA HIS A 118 5.09 -5.56 2.14
C HIS A 118 5.25 -5.04 0.71
N ALA A 119 6.05 -3.98 0.58
CA ALA A 119 6.42 -3.41 -0.70
C ALA A 119 7.93 -3.43 -0.87
N THR A 120 8.41 -3.64 -2.08
CA THR A 120 9.86 -3.69 -2.36
C THR A 120 10.25 -2.77 -3.51
N ARG A 121 11.51 -2.36 -3.51
CA ARG A 121 12.16 -1.77 -4.67
C ARG A 121 13.52 -2.39 -4.87
N GLU A 122 14.00 -2.41 -6.11
CA GLU A 122 15.40 -2.69 -6.37
C GLU A 122 16.25 -1.48 -5.96
N VAL A 123 17.43 -1.77 -5.42
CA VAL A 123 18.45 -0.78 -5.12
C VAL A 123 19.57 -0.98 -6.15
N ASP A 124 19.92 0.10 -6.85
CA ASP A 124 21.06 0.13 -7.76
C ASP A 124 22.38 0.36 -7.01
#